data_AF-A0A3D5TI75-F1
#
_entry.id   AF-A0A3D5TI75-F1
#
_cell.length_a   1.000
_cell.length_b   1.000
_cell.length_c   1.000
_cell.angle_alpha   90.00
_cell.angle_beta   90.00
_cell.angle_gamma   90.00
#
_symmetry.space_group_name_H-M   'P 1'
#
loop_
_entity.id
_entity.type
_entity.pdbx_description
1 polymer ?
#
loop_
_entity_poly.entity_id
_entity_poly.type
_entity_poly.pdbx_seq_one_letter_code
_entity_poly.pdbx_strand_id
1 'polypeptide(L)'
;MCQKECTVCKKVLETAPIPATGSTHTHSYGTDWKYDDTNHWHECQCGDKADTAAHSFQWVIDKAATKETTGSRHEECTVCGAKRSENTVIDKLPDGGNTGNTGSGDNNTDKPGKDDSTKSPQTGDSISLIGWLAALFVSGGVLTVLGMNSKKRKESEAE
;
A
#
# COMPACT_ATOMS: atom_id res chain seq x y z
N MET A 1 6.24 -30.30 23.05
CA MET A 1 6.72 -31.67 23.38
C MET A 1 6.31 -32.62 22.26
N CYS A 2 7.27 -33.26 21.59
CA CYS A 2 7.00 -34.48 20.82
C CYS A 2 8.14 -35.46 21.16
N GLN A 3 7.81 -36.53 21.89
CA GLN A 3 8.76 -37.57 22.26
C GLN A 3 8.82 -38.62 21.15
N LYS A 4 10.02 -39.00 20.73
CA LYS A 4 10.28 -40.21 19.92
C LYS A 4 11.22 -41.10 20.72
N GLU A 5 10.67 -42.11 21.37
CA GLU A 5 11.48 -43.15 21.99
C GLU A 5 11.89 -44.20 20.94
N CYS A 6 13.14 -44.65 21.02
CA CYS A 6 13.67 -45.70 20.16
C CYS A 6 13.37 -47.07 20.79
N THR A 7 12.54 -47.87 20.12
CA THR A 7 12.02 -49.16 20.63
C THR A 7 13.06 -50.29 20.70
N VAL A 8 14.31 -50.05 20.30
CA VAL A 8 15.29 -51.13 20.08
C VAL A 8 16.22 -51.37 21.29
N CYS A 9 16.72 -50.33 21.98
CA CYS A 9 17.98 -50.51 22.72
C CYS A 9 17.95 -50.47 24.26
N LYS A 10 16.84 -50.14 24.94
CA LYS A 10 16.69 -50.15 26.43
C LYS A 10 17.99 -49.94 27.26
N LYS A 11 18.83 -48.95 26.90
CA LYS A 11 20.03 -48.57 27.66
C LYS A 11 20.00 -47.07 27.85
N VAL A 12 20.04 -46.69 29.12
CA VAL A 12 20.17 -45.30 29.57
C VAL A 12 21.54 -44.81 29.12
N LEU A 13 21.57 -43.95 28.12
CA LEU A 13 22.79 -43.36 27.59
C LEU A 13 23.01 -42.01 28.28
N GLU A 14 24.22 -41.82 28.80
CA GLU A 14 24.71 -40.59 29.40
C GLU A 14 24.26 -39.33 28.66
N THR A 15 23.90 -38.31 29.45
CA THR A 15 23.52 -36.97 29.01
C THR A 15 24.72 -36.26 28.38
N ALA A 16 25.00 -36.57 27.12
CA ALA A 16 25.69 -35.64 26.24
C ALA A 16 24.69 -34.57 25.81
N PRO A 17 25.02 -33.26 25.88
CA PRO A 17 24.18 -32.24 25.28
C PRO A 17 24.08 -32.52 23.78
N ILE A 18 22.87 -32.85 23.32
CA ILE A 18 22.54 -32.94 21.90
C ILE A 18 22.97 -31.61 21.28
N PRO A 19 23.87 -31.58 20.27
CA PRO A 19 24.05 -30.35 19.51
C PRO A 19 22.66 -30.00 19.01
N ALA A 20 22.21 -28.77 19.28
CA ALA A 20 21.02 -28.26 18.63
C ALA A 20 21.27 -28.42 17.13
N THR A 21 20.69 -29.44 16.52
CA THR A 21 20.51 -29.50 15.08
C THR A 21 19.50 -28.41 14.78
N GLY A 22 19.95 -27.14 14.92
CA GLY A 22 19.31 -26.03 14.28
C GLY A 22 19.23 -26.47 12.83
N SER A 23 18.01 -26.69 12.37
CA SER A 23 17.76 -26.99 10.97
C SER A 23 18.26 -25.79 10.20
N THR A 24 19.54 -25.82 9.80
CA THR A 24 20.19 -24.82 8.96
C THR A 24 19.65 -25.00 7.56
N HIS A 25 18.39 -24.65 7.39
CA HIS A 25 17.83 -24.43 6.08
C HIS A 25 18.23 -23.03 5.65
N THR A 26 18.53 -22.88 4.37
CA THR A 26 18.81 -21.57 3.80
C THR A 26 17.51 -20.81 3.68
N HIS A 27 17.46 -19.58 4.20
CA HIS A 27 16.32 -18.71 4.01
C HIS A 27 16.33 -18.16 2.58
N SER A 28 15.26 -18.44 1.86
CA SER A 28 14.94 -17.78 0.59
C SER A 28 13.63 -17.03 0.80
N TYR A 29 13.70 -15.70 0.67
CA TYR A 29 12.55 -14.82 0.80
C TYR A 29 11.96 -14.52 -0.58
N GLY A 30 10.64 -14.49 -0.66
CA GLY A 30 9.95 -14.04 -1.87
C GLY A 30 10.19 -12.56 -2.16
N THR A 31 9.97 -12.14 -3.41
CA THR A 31 10.03 -10.73 -3.83
C THR A 31 8.75 -9.97 -3.53
N ASP A 32 7.65 -10.69 -3.27
CA ASP A 32 6.36 -10.08 -2.97
C ASP A 32 6.33 -9.63 -1.50
N TRP A 33 5.90 -8.40 -1.28
CA TRP A 33 5.65 -7.89 0.05
C TRP A 33 4.40 -8.52 0.66
N LYS A 34 4.53 -9.02 1.88
CA LYS A 34 3.42 -9.31 2.78
C LYS A 34 3.15 -8.07 3.63
N TYR A 35 1.92 -7.93 4.11
CA TYR A 35 1.55 -6.84 5.00
C TYR A 35 0.42 -7.22 5.95
N ASP A 36 0.36 -6.52 7.08
CA ASP A 36 -0.75 -6.46 8.01
C ASP A 36 -1.15 -4.99 8.24
N ASP A 37 -1.97 -4.71 9.25
CA ASP A 37 -2.45 -3.36 9.56
C ASP A 37 -1.32 -2.39 9.98
N THR A 38 -0.18 -2.92 10.46
CA THR A 38 0.91 -2.13 11.07
C THR A 38 2.17 -2.12 10.21
N ASN A 39 2.52 -3.25 9.58
CA ASN A 39 3.82 -3.47 8.95
C ASN A 39 3.70 -4.18 7.59
N HIS A 40 4.81 -4.15 6.85
CA HIS A 40 5.08 -5.00 5.70
C HIS A 40 6.41 -5.75 5.88
N TRP A 41 6.53 -6.95 5.28
CA TRP A 41 7.71 -7.82 5.37
C TRP A 41 7.84 -8.74 4.15
N HIS A 42 9.03 -9.29 3.94
CA HIS A 42 9.22 -10.46 3.06
C HIS A 42 9.17 -11.75 3.89
N GLU A 43 8.53 -12.77 3.36
CA GLU A 43 8.29 -14.03 4.07
C GLU A 43 9.02 -15.19 3.41
N CYS A 44 9.68 -16.01 4.23
CA CYS A 44 10.24 -17.29 3.81
C CYS A 44 9.18 -18.39 3.92
N GLN A 45 9.30 -19.46 3.13
CA GLN A 45 8.36 -20.59 3.17
C GLN A 45 8.25 -21.27 4.55
N CYS A 46 9.25 -21.09 5.42
CA CYS A 46 9.23 -21.58 6.80
C CYS A 46 8.44 -20.67 7.77
N GLY A 47 7.94 -19.53 7.30
CA GLY A 47 7.23 -18.51 8.09
C GLY A 47 8.13 -17.46 8.74
N ASP A 48 9.45 -17.53 8.52
CA ASP A 48 10.37 -16.48 8.98
C ASP A 48 10.17 -15.18 8.18
N LYS A 49 10.32 -14.04 8.86
CA LYS A 49 10.03 -12.71 8.32
C LYS A 49 11.32 -11.89 8.27
N ALA A 50 11.59 -11.28 7.11
CA ALA A 50 12.66 -10.32 6.91
C ALA A 50 12.12 -8.97 6.46
N ASP A 51 12.98 -7.94 6.53
CA ASP A 51 12.68 -6.58 6.07
C ASP A 51 11.38 -6.00 6.66
N THR A 52 11.06 -6.37 7.90
CA THR A 52 9.84 -5.90 8.55
C THR A 52 9.96 -4.40 8.84
N ALA A 53 9.05 -3.62 8.26
CA ALA A 53 8.99 -2.19 8.47
C ALA A 53 7.54 -1.72 8.60
N ALA A 54 7.34 -0.65 9.38
CA ALA A 54 6.03 -0.02 9.48
C ALA A 54 5.62 0.63 8.15
N HIS A 55 4.33 0.75 7.92
CA HIS A 55 3.83 1.38 6.70
C HIS A 55 4.18 2.87 6.60
N SER A 56 4.48 3.30 5.37
CA SER A 56 4.64 4.71 4.99
C SER A 56 3.56 5.07 3.99
N PHE A 57 2.45 5.62 4.49
CA PHE A 57 1.27 5.94 3.68
C PHE A 57 1.34 7.35 3.09
N GLN A 58 0.88 7.47 1.84
CA GLN A 58 0.68 8.75 1.15
C GLN A 58 -0.72 8.83 0.54
N TRP A 59 -1.27 10.04 0.48
CA TRP A 59 -2.57 10.28 -0.14
C TRP A 59 -2.46 10.25 -1.67
N VAL A 60 -3.27 9.41 -2.30
CA VAL A 60 -3.45 9.29 -3.76
C VAL A 60 -4.84 9.79 -4.12
N ILE A 61 -4.93 10.72 -5.08
CA ILE A 61 -6.21 11.26 -5.56
C ILE A 61 -6.79 10.31 -6.61
N ASP A 62 -7.91 9.65 -6.27
CA ASP A 62 -8.63 8.77 -7.20
C ASP A 62 -9.48 9.57 -8.18
N LYS A 63 -10.15 10.60 -7.65
CA LYS A 63 -11.00 11.50 -8.42
C LYS A 63 -10.77 12.91 -7.92
N ALA A 64 -10.32 13.78 -8.81
CA ALA A 64 -10.19 15.20 -8.49
C ALA A 64 -11.55 15.82 -8.15
N ALA A 65 -11.59 16.64 -7.12
CA ALA A 65 -12.75 17.47 -6.84
C ALA A 65 -12.89 18.57 -7.89
N THR A 66 -14.13 18.96 -8.14
CA THR A 66 -14.50 20.09 -9.01
C THR A 66 -15.36 21.06 -8.22
N LYS A 67 -15.77 22.18 -8.82
CA LYS A 67 -16.73 23.10 -8.20
C LYS A 67 -18.10 22.46 -7.97
N GLU A 68 -18.52 21.59 -8.89
CA GLU A 68 -19.85 20.98 -8.88
C GLU A 68 -19.90 19.66 -8.11
N THR A 69 -18.80 18.90 -8.13
CA THR A 69 -18.74 17.54 -7.61
C THR A 69 -17.55 17.33 -6.69
N THR A 70 -17.77 16.58 -5.61
CA THR A 70 -16.70 16.16 -4.71
C THR A 70 -15.75 15.18 -5.41
N GLY A 71 -14.50 15.19 -4.94
CA GLY A 71 -13.48 14.22 -5.31
C GLY A 71 -13.41 13.07 -4.31
N SER A 72 -12.47 12.16 -4.55
CA SER A 72 -12.12 11.08 -3.63
C SER A 72 -10.63 10.80 -3.65
N ARG A 73 -10.12 10.33 -2.52
CA ARG A 73 -8.74 9.87 -2.34
C ARG A 73 -8.66 8.67 -1.41
N HIS A 74 -7.53 7.99 -1.45
CA HIS A 74 -7.16 6.96 -0.48
C HIS A 74 -5.72 7.15 -0.05
N GLU A 75 -5.32 6.45 1.01
CA GLU A 75 -3.92 6.34 1.40
C GLU A 75 -3.34 5.03 0.86
N GLU A 76 -2.14 5.10 0.29
CA GLU A 76 -1.42 3.94 -0.25
C GLU A 76 -0.01 3.89 0.33
N CYS A 77 0.41 2.70 0.78
CA CYS A 77 1.76 2.48 1.27
C CYS A 77 2.73 2.51 0.09
N THR A 78 3.71 3.39 0.14
CA THR A 78 4.65 3.61 -0.98
C THR A 78 5.60 2.44 -1.22
N VAL A 79 5.67 1.48 -0.30
CA VAL A 79 6.58 0.32 -0.37
C VAL A 79 5.83 -0.92 -0.86
N CYS A 80 4.75 -1.31 -0.19
CA CYS A 80 4.03 -2.55 -0.49
C CYS A 80 2.70 -2.36 -1.21
N GLY A 81 2.23 -1.11 -1.40
CA GLY A 81 0.96 -0.81 -2.07
C GLY A 81 -0.29 -1.11 -1.22
N ALA A 82 -0.15 -1.46 0.05
CA ALA A 82 -1.29 -1.63 0.95
C ALA A 82 -2.14 -0.35 0.99
N LYS A 83 -3.46 -0.47 0.88
CA LYS A 83 -4.39 0.66 0.79
C LYS A 83 -5.23 0.78 2.05
N ARG A 84 -5.56 2.02 2.41
CA ARG A 84 -6.52 2.32 3.48
C ARG A 84 -7.24 3.64 3.21
N SER A 85 -8.20 3.97 4.07
CA SER A 85 -8.95 5.23 3.98
C SER A 85 -9.60 5.41 2.61
N GLU A 86 -10.05 4.30 2.00
CA GLU A 86 -10.60 4.29 0.65
C GLU A 86 -11.84 5.19 0.56
N ASN A 87 -12.01 5.82 -0.60
CA ASN A 87 -13.12 6.72 -0.89
C ASN A 87 -13.27 7.89 0.10
N THR A 88 -12.18 8.33 0.74
CA THR A 88 -12.18 9.55 1.54
C THR A 88 -12.57 10.74 0.65
N VAL A 89 -13.65 11.42 1.02
CA VAL A 89 -14.22 12.52 0.23
C VAL A 89 -13.28 13.72 0.24
N ILE A 90 -13.14 14.35 -0.93
CA ILE A 90 -12.52 15.66 -1.09
C ILE A 90 -13.62 16.65 -1.40
N ASP A 91 -13.74 17.69 -0.59
CA ASP A 91 -14.76 18.71 -0.78
C ASP A 91 -14.65 19.41 -2.14
N LYS A 92 -15.78 19.93 -2.60
CA LYS A 92 -15.86 20.71 -3.84
C LYS A 92 -14.94 21.92 -3.75
N LEU A 93 -14.42 22.34 -4.90
CA LEU A 93 -13.64 23.57 -4.97
C LEU A 93 -14.56 24.77 -4.67
N PRO A 94 -14.09 25.77 -3.90
CA PRO A 94 -14.89 26.96 -3.63
C PRO A 94 -15.18 27.71 -4.93
N ASP A 95 -16.42 28.17 -5.08
CA ASP A 95 -16.74 29.18 -6.07
C ASP A 95 -16.04 30.47 -5.67
N GLY A 96 -15.33 31.11 -6.60
CA GLY A 96 -14.54 32.33 -6.35
C GLY A 96 -15.38 33.57 -6.04
N GLY A 97 -16.38 33.45 -5.16
CA GLY A 97 -17.18 34.52 -4.60
C GLY A 97 -16.60 34.95 -3.25
N ASN A 98 -16.01 36.14 -3.23
CA ASN A 98 -15.62 36.83 -2.00
C ASN A 98 -16.84 36.98 -1.07
N THR A 99 -16.92 36.20 0.00
CA THR A 99 -17.68 36.59 1.20
C THR A 99 -16.99 36.01 2.43
N GLY A 100 -16.65 36.92 3.35
CA GLY A 100 -15.78 36.66 4.48
C GLY A 100 -16.35 35.74 5.56
N ASN A 101 -15.40 35.18 6.32
CA ASN A 101 -15.47 34.79 7.72
C ASN A 101 -16.86 34.47 8.29
N THR A 102 -17.14 33.18 8.46
CA THR A 102 -17.78 32.69 9.69
C THR A 102 -17.07 31.41 10.07
N GLY A 103 -16.20 31.51 11.06
CA GLY A 103 -15.69 30.35 11.76
C GLY A 103 -16.86 29.65 12.46
N SER A 104 -16.96 28.35 12.28
CA SER A 104 -17.52 27.46 13.28
C SER A 104 -16.51 26.33 13.41
N GLY A 105 -15.55 26.54 14.30
CA GLY A 105 -14.64 25.50 14.72
C GLY A 105 -15.39 24.55 15.63
N ASP A 106 -15.13 23.27 15.46
CA ASP A 106 -15.13 22.30 16.56
C ASP A 106 -13.90 21.42 16.34
N ASN A 107 -12.77 21.87 16.89
CA ASN A 107 -11.66 20.98 17.22
C ASN A 107 -11.86 20.54 18.66
N ASN A 108 -12.00 19.23 18.87
CA ASN A 108 -11.77 18.66 20.18
C ASN A 108 -10.69 17.59 20.05
N THR A 109 -9.45 17.94 20.42
CA THR A 109 -8.59 17.10 21.26
C THR A 109 -7.59 18.01 21.97
N ASP A 110 -7.54 17.84 23.28
CA ASP A 110 -6.80 18.59 24.28
C ASP A 110 -5.27 18.71 24.10
N LYS A 111 -4.77 19.87 24.59
CA LYS A 111 -3.53 20.11 25.38
C LYS A 111 -2.37 20.89 24.69
N PRO A 112 -1.70 21.83 25.40
CA PRO A 112 -1.30 23.11 24.82
C PRO A 112 0.22 23.35 24.72
N GLY A 113 0.55 24.39 23.93
CA GLY A 113 1.55 25.40 24.30
C GLY A 113 2.81 25.46 23.43
N LYS A 114 2.84 26.39 22.47
CA LYS A 114 3.74 27.56 22.50
C LYS A 114 3.50 28.45 21.26
N ASP A 115 2.96 29.61 21.56
CA ASP A 115 2.95 30.85 20.80
C ASP A 115 4.36 31.29 20.39
N ASP A 116 4.54 31.61 19.10
CA ASP A 116 5.13 32.91 18.75
C ASP A 116 4.69 33.34 17.35
N SER A 117 4.28 34.60 17.25
CA SER A 117 3.69 35.20 16.06
C SER A 117 4.76 35.70 15.11
N THR A 118 4.69 35.32 13.82
CA THR A 118 5.16 36.20 12.74
C THR A 118 4.34 35.95 11.46
N LYS A 119 3.44 36.90 11.20
CA LYS A 119 3.05 37.47 9.91
C LYS A 119 3.31 36.59 8.67
N SER A 120 2.23 36.02 8.14
CA SER A 120 2.16 35.48 6.78
C SER A 120 2.54 36.56 5.75
N PRO A 121 3.47 36.30 4.81
CA PRO A 121 3.48 36.96 3.52
C PRO A 121 2.64 36.11 2.55
N GLN A 122 1.57 36.69 2.00
CA GLN A 122 1.02 36.23 0.74
C GLN A 122 1.98 36.70 -0.37
N THR A 123 2.63 35.75 -1.02
CA THR A 123 3.34 35.93 -2.29
C THR A 123 2.94 34.68 -3.07
N GLY A 124 2.11 34.78 -4.10
CA GLY A 124 2.46 35.53 -5.29
C GLY A 124 3.46 34.68 -6.05
N ASP A 125 2.97 33.96 -7.05
CA ASP A 125 3.72 33.28 -8.10
C ASP A 125 4.19 31.85 -7.81
N SER A 126 3.54 30.89 -8.47
CA SER A 126 4.09 29.55 -8.72
C SER A 126 3.50 28.98 -10.01
N ILE A 127 3.83 29.62 -11.13
CA ILE A 127 3.92 28.92 -12.41
C ILE A 127 5.05 27.90 -12.26
N SER A 128 4.73 26.64 -11.95
CA SER A 128 5.59 25.45 -12.16
C SER A 128 4.84 24.15 -11.87
N LEU A 129 3.73 23.89 -12.57
CA LEU A 129 3.20 22.52 -12.67
C LEU A 129 2.87 22.11 -14.12
N ILE A 130 3.51 22.74 -15.09
CA ILE A 130 3.42 22.42 -16.53
C ILE A 130 4.72 21.74 -17.03
N GLY A 131 5.66 21.41 -16.13
CA GLY A 131 7.03 21.01 -16.50
C GLY A 131 7.37 19.52 -16.52
N TRP A 132 6.45 18.58 -16.27
CA TRP A 132 6.82 17.15 -16.20
C TRP A 132 5.74 16.16 -16.71
N LEU A 133 4.96 16.55 -17.72
CA LEU A 133 4.10 15.62 -18.48
C LEU A 133 4.53 15.45 -19.96
N ALA A 134 5.73 15.91 -20.33
CA ALA A 134 6.24 15.83 -21.71
C ALA A 134 7.47 14.91 -21.86
N ALA A 135 7.68 13.95 -20.98
CA ALA A 135 8.71 12.94 -21.13
C ALA A 135 8.10 11.54 -20.94
N LEU A 136 8.22 10.71 -21.98
CA LEU A 136 7.87 9.28 -22.08
C LEU A 136 6.54 8.90 -22.76
N PHE A 137 6.25 9.52 -23.91
CA PHE A 137 5.67 8.77 -25.04
C PHE A 137 6.68 8.71 -26.18
N VAL A 138 7.73 7.90 -25.98
CA VAL A 138 8.56 7.38 -27.06
C VAL A 138 8.62 5.87 -26.89
N SER A 139 7.75 5.18 -27.64
CA SER A 139 7.91 3.84 -28.24
C SER A 139 6.63 2.98 -28.16
N GLY A 140 6.10 2.63 -29.34
CA GLY A 140 4.98 1.70 -29.57
C GLY A 140 3.62 2.40 -29.56
N GLY A 141 3.05 2.84 -30.69
CA GLY A 141 2.82 2.05 -31.89
C GLY A 141 1.34 1.66 -31.94
N VAL A 142 0.55 2.51 -32.58
CA VAL A 142 -0.87 2.29 -32.95
C VAL A 142 -0.99 0.98 -33.73
N LEU A 143 -1.90 0.09 -33.31
CA LEU A 143 -2.70 -0.74 -34.21
C LEU A 143 -4.01 -1.11 -33.50
N THR A 144 -5.04 -0.36 -33.83
CA THR A 144 -6.43 -0.62 -33.48
C THR A 144 -7.06 -1.62 -34.45
N VAL A 145 -7.89 -2.50 -33.86
CA VAL A 145 -9.24 -2.89 -34.34
C VAL A 145 -9.32 -4.06 -35.35
N LEU A 146 -9.86 -5.21 -34.91
CA LEU A 146 -11.20 -5.74 -35.26
C LEU A 146 -11.35 -7.22 -34.87
N GLY A 147 -12.51 -7.55 -34.26
CA GLY A 147 -13.18 -8.82 -34.57
C GLY A 147 -13.34 -9.83 -33.45
N MET A 148 -14.06 -9.51 -32.36
CA MET A 148 -14.81 -10.55 -31.65
C MET A 148 -15.98 -10.99 -32.54
N ASN A 149 -15.78 -12.08 -33.30
CA ASN A 149 -16.89 -12.79 -33.93
C ASN A 149 -17.28 -13.97 -33.03
N SER A 150 -18.27 -13.73 -32.18
CA SER A 150 -19.09 -14.77 -31.58
C SER A 150 -19.92 -15.47 -32.66
N LYS A 151 -19.52 -16.68 -33.08
CA LYS A 151 -20.43 -17.58 -33.80
C LYS A 151 -20.24 -19.03 -33.40
N LYS A 152 -21.29 -19.53 -32.76
CA LYS A 152 -21.58 -20.91 -32.37
C LYS A 152 -21.08 -21.97 -33.35
N ARG A 153 -20.66 -23.11 -32.82
CA ARG A 153 -21.24 -24.43 -33.11
C ARG A 153 -20.94 -25.41 -31.98
N LYS A 154 -22.02 -25.98 -31.43
CA LYS A 154 -22.04 -27.24 -30.70
C LYS A 154 -22.04 -28.35 -31.76
N GLU A 155 -21.15 -29.33 -31.67
CA GLU A 155 -21.27 -30.72 -32.18
C GLU A 155 -20.30 -31.53 -31.28
N SER A 156 -20.78 -32.33 -30.31
CA SER A 156 -21.23 -33.74 -30.39
C SER A 156 -20.11 -34.74 -30.71
N GLU A 157 -19.72 -35.50 -29.67
CA GLU A 157 -19.38 -36.94 -29.55
C GLU A 157 -18.58 -37.73 -30.62
N ALA A 158 -17.87 -38.75 -30.09
CA ALA A 158 -17.29 -39.94 -30.71
C ALA A 158 -16.03 -39.71 -31.59
N GLU A 159 -14.94 -40.45 -31.45
CA GLU A 159 -14.67 -41.84 -31.05
C GLU A 159 -13.35 -41.94 -30.25
#